data_AF-A0A9E3IXM2-F1
#
_entry.id   AF-A0A9E3IXM2-F1
#
_cell.length_a   1.000
_cell.length_b   1.000
_cell.length_c   1.000
_cell.angle_alpha   90.00
_cell.angle_beta   90.00
_cell.angle_gamma   90.00
#
_symmetry.space_group_name_H-M   'P 1'
#
loop_
_entity.id
_entity.type
_entity.pdbx_description
1 polymer ?
#
loop_
_entity_poly.entity_id
_entity_poly.type
_entity_poly.pdbx_seq_one_letter_code
_entity_poly.pdbx_strand_id
1 'polypeptide(L)'
;YEEGAGLIDIVDAWDAIKDGATAHDYTVKAPVDTAIDQLLKTPGYGTGLYDREGGLKAGQKKTYDVTITRTSGADKAIPHELHFANNAGDTFRVLGKDDVRLPLNQPVTVKVQAQPRSAGLKSAILEVDDPRTEGVDEQVLTTVVVSAPVKYTYTASNTVQRNSTQSYFVTVPAGAKSLEVAIGGLKDKSQTRFIAIHPYGVPVDNTGTPYCYNNYLDGNGCKPDARSYADPQAGVWEIEVESRRTSPLLDNPYKLDVAVYGALFDPETVTVPEAKVGTPATASWKVTNTLAAVDGKLAGGPLGSSKTARPTIAEGATQTTTVEVPAGAKSLDVAIGNVSDVSADLDLTVYDASGAVVGQSADGDSEEAVSVASPAAGTYTIEVAGYSVPAGSTAYDYQDVFFSSALGAVTVSDAPVKLGTGASATVSGSITALAAAPEGREFFGQVSLVNARGTVAGVGNVKIEKVTP
;
A
#
# COMPACT_ATOMS: atom_id res chain seq x y z
N TYR A 1 18.94 -11.25 -2.49
CA TYR A 1 19.10 -10.00 -3.25
C TYR A 1 19.85 -8.94 -2.43
N GLU A 2 20.43 -9.30 -1.28
CA GLU A 2 21.09 -8.35 -0.35
C GLU A 2 22.42 -7.79 -0.89
N GLU A 3 22.92 -8.34 -1.99
CA GLU A 3 24.15 -7.95 -2.68
C GLU A 3 23.88 -7.80 -4.19
N GLY A 4 24.71 -6.99 -4.87
CA GLY A 4 24.76 -6.87 -6.33
C GLY A 4 26.18 -7.14 -6.82
N ALA A 5 26.36 -8.15 -7.67
CA ALA A 5 27.65 -8.72 -8.08
C ALA A 5 28.52 -9.34 -6.95
N GLY A 6 27.96 -9.57 -5.76
CA GLY A 6 28.62 -10.24 -4.65
C GLY A 6 29.58 -9.36 -3.84
N LEU A 7 30.42 -9.98 -3.01
CA LEU A 7 31.46 -9.30 -2.25
C LEU A 7 32.59 -8.84 -3.18
N ILE A 8 33.05 -7.59 -3.01
CA ILE A 8 34.18 -7.05 -3.78
C ILE A 8 35.47 -7.86 -3.51
N ASP A 9 36.11 -8.33 -4.59
CA ASP A 9 37.47 -8.85 -4.55
C ASP A 9 38.44 -7.80 -5.10
N ILE A 10 39.21 -7.18 -4.21
CA ILE A 10 40.13 -6.09 -4.56
C ILE A 10 41.33 -6.62 -5.36
N VAL A 11 41.79 -7.85 -5.08
CA VAL A 11 43.00 -8.39 -5.71
C VAL A 11 42.68 -8.75 -7.16
N ASP A 12 41.59 -9.49 -7.38
CA ASP A 12 41.18 -9.90 -8.73
C ASP A 12 40.77 -8.68 -9.57
N ALA A 13 40.05 -7.71 -8.98
CA ALA A 13 39.72 -6.48 -9.68
C ALA A 13 40.97 -5.67 -10.10
N TRP A 14 41.99 -5.63 -9.24
CA TRP A 14 43.25 -4.94 -9.57
C TRP A 14 44.05 -5.67 -10.66
N ASP A 15 44.02 -7.00 -10.65
CA ASP A 15 44.65 -7.82 -11.68
C ASP A 15 43.98 -7.60 -13.04
N ALA A 16 42.64 -7.64 -13.10
CA ALA A 16 41.88 -7.34 -14.32
C ALA A 16 42.19 -5.93 -14.88
N ILE A 17 42.28 -4.92 -14.01
CA ILE A 17 42.63 -3.54 -14.43
C ILE A 17 44.04 -3.49 -15.05
N LYS A 18 45.02 -4.19 -14.46
CA LYS A 18 46.40 -4.23 -15.00
C LYS A 18 46.48 -4.95 -16.34
N ASP A 19 45.63 -5.96 -16.54
CA ASP A 19 45.52 -6.70 -17.80
C ASP A 19 44.74 -5.93 -18.87
N GLY A 20 44.27 -4.72 -18.53
CA GLY A 20 43.64 -3.79 -19.46
C GLY A 20 42.17 -4.09 -19.67
N ALA A 21 41.47 -4.49 -18.59
CA ALA A 21 40.04 -4.79 -18.64
C ALA A 21 39.24 -3.74 -19.39
N THR A 22 38.43 -4.21 -20.33
CA THR A 22 37.49 -3.41 -21.13
C THR A 22 36.14 -4.08 -21.09
N ALA A 23 35.07 -3.31 -21.18
CA ALA A 23 33.71 -3.78 -21.41
C ALA A 23 33.05 -2.93 -22.50
N HIS A 24 32.07 -3.47 -23.22
CA HIS A 24 31.21 -2.64 -24.07
C HIS A 24 30.12 -1.97 -23.23
N ASP A 25 29.51 -0.93 -23.77
CA ASP A 25 28.38 -0.22 -23.16
C ASP A 25 27.07 -0.70 -23.79
N TYR A 26 26.02 -0.82 -22.99
CA TYR A 26 24.72 -1.32 -23.44
C TYR A 26 23.58 -0.39 -23.03
N THR A 27 22.51 -0.45 -23.81
CA THR A 27 21.19 -0.01 -23.37
C THR A 27 20.25 -1.19 -23.43
N VAL A 28 19.50 -1.38 -22.35
CA VAL A 28 18.56 -2.48 -22.20
C VAL A 28 17.15 -1.92 -22.06
N LYS A 29 16.22 -2.52 -22.79
CA LYS A 29 14.79 -2.29 -22.67
C LYS A 29 14.12 -3.62 -22.36
N ALA A 30 13.68 -3.79 -21.13
CA ALA A 30 13.05 -5.00 -20.63
C ALA A 30 11.67 -4.68 -20.02
N PRO A 31 10.70 -5.61 -20.09
CA PRO A 31 9.36 -5.38 -19.55
C PRO A 31 9.38 -5.19 -18.03
N VAL A 32 8.62 -4.22 -17.55
CA VAL A 32 8.35 -3.99 -16.13
C VAL A 32 6.84 -3.99 -15.93
N ASP A 33 6.36 -4.81 -15.00
CA ASP A 33 4.94 -4.99 -14.68
C ASP A 33 4.78 -4.87 -13.16
N THR A 34 4.45 -3.66 -12.71
CA THR A 34 4.32 -3.27 -11.30
C THR A 34 3.12 -2.34 -11.15
N ALA A 35 2.66 -2.04 -9.93
CA ALA A 35 1.53 -1.13 -9.74
C ALA A 35 1.85 0.37 -10.04
N ILE A 36 3.10 0.69 -10.42
CA ILE A 36 3.59 2.03 -10.75
C ILE A 36 4.40 2.07 -12.06
N ASP A 37 4.36 1.02 -12.88
CA ASP A 37 5.16 0.93 -14.12
C ASP A 37 4.79 2.01 -15.15
N GLN A 38 3.57 2.55 -15.07
CA GLN A 38 3.09 3.67 -15.86
C GLN A 38 3.85 4.98 -15.59
N LEU A 39 4.51 5.09 -14.44
CA LEU A 39 5.28 6.28 -14.03
C LEU A 39 6.74 6.22 -14.46
N LEU A 40 7.20 5.12 -15.07
CA LEU A 40 8.55 4.99 -15.59
C LEU A 40 8.76 5.95 -16.77
N LYS A 41 10.02 6.37 -16.99
CA LYS A 41 10.43 7.18 -18.16
C LYS A 41 9.91 6.60 -19.48
N THR A 42 9.86 5.28 -19.58
CA THR A 42 9.14 4.56 -20.63
C THR A 42 8.12 3.65 -19.94
N PRO A 43 6.82 3.98 -19.95
CA PRO A 43 5.79 3.19 -19.30
C PRO A 43 5.89 1.70 -19.65
N GLY A 44 5.91 0.84 -18.63
CA GLY A 44 6.01 -0.62 -18.77
C GLY A 44 7.39 -1.17 -19.15
N TYR A 45 8.44 -0.33 -19.17
CA TYR A 45 9.80 -0.76 -19.53
C TYR A 45 10.89 -0.12 -18.68
N GLY A 46 11.90 -0.92 -18.35
CA GLY A 46 13.10 -0.49 -17.63
C GLY A 46 14.37 -1.14 -18.17
N THR A 47 15.45 -1.05 -17.41
CA THR A 47 16.77 -1.64 -17.74
C THR A 47 16.91 -3.10 -17.31
N GLY A 48 15.89 -3.67 -16.65
CA GLY A 48 15.82 -5.06 -16.22
C GLY A 48 14.40 -5.60 -16.31
N LEU A 49 14.26 -6.92 -16.39
CA LEU A 49 12.95 -7.58 -16.39
C LEU A 49 12.44 -7.61 -14.95
N TYR A 50 11.30 -6.97 -14.68
CA TYR A 50 10.65 -7.04 -13.37
C TYR A 50 9.15 -7.26 -13.50
N ASP A 51 8.67 -8.46 -13.18
CA ASP A 51 7.25 -8.79 -13.17
C ASP A 51 6.78 -9.07 -11.74
N ARG A 52 6.09 -8.08 -11.14
CA ARG A 52 5.45 -8.19 -9.83
C ARG A 52 3.94 -8.44 -9.95
N GLU A 53 3.27 -7.76 -10.88
CA GLU A 53 1.79 -7.75 -10.99
C GLU A 53 1.25 -8.63 -12.13
N GLY A 54 2.12 -9.19 -12.97
CA GLY A 54 1.75 -9.85 -14.23
C GLY A 54 1.16 -11.25 -14.10
N GLY A 55 0.75 -11.65 -12.89
CA GLY A 55 -0.13 -12.80 -12.63
C GLY A 55 0.49 -14.18 -12.87
N LEU A 56 1.81 -14.28 -12.97
CA LEU A 56 2.52 -15.55 -13.19
C LEU A 56 2.32 -16.49 -11.99
N LYS A 57 1.91 -17.74 -12.27
CA LYS A 57 1.70 -18.77 -11.23
C LYS A 57 2.79 -19.82 -11.24
N ALA A 58 3.01 -20.46 -10.10
CA ALA A 58 3.91 -21.61 -10.00
C ALA A 58 3.54 -22.71 -11.03
N GLY A 59 4.55 -23.22 -11.74
CA GLY A 59 4.42 -24.21 -12.81
C GLY A 59 4.04 -23.63 -14.18
N GLN A 60 3.62 -22.37 -14.27
CA GLN A 60 3.31 -21.71 -15.54
C GLN A 60 4.57 -21.13 -16.20
N LYS A 61 4.46 -20.88 -17.50
CA LYS A 61 5.50 -20.23 -18.30
C LYS A 61 5.00 -18.87 -18.76
N LYS A 62 5.85 -17.85 -18.66
CA LYS A 62 5.66 -16.55 -19.32
C LYS A 62 6.95 -16.16 -20.02
N THR A 63 6.81 -15.62 -21.22
CA THR A 63 7.93 -15.22 -22.07
C THR A 63 7.92 -13.71 -22.21
N TYR A 64 9.10 -13.12 -22.08
CA TYR A 64 9.34 -11.69 -22.12
C TYR A 64 10.32 -11.39 -23.26
N ASP A 65 10.09 -10.27 -23.94
CA ASP A 65 10.98 -9.77 -24.97
C ASP A 65 11.91 -8.75 -24.33
N VAL A 66 13.20 -9.10 -24.20
CA VAL A 66 14.26 -8.24 -23.67
C VAL A 66 15.07 -7.72 -24.85
N THR A 67 15.09 -6.41 -25.06
CA THR A 67 15.85 -5.78 -26.14
C THR A 67 17.18 -5.27 -25.60
N ILE A 68 18.27 -5.75 -26.19
CA ILE A 68 19.64 -5.38 -25.87
C ILE A 68 20.19 -4.60 -27.06
N THR A 69 20.78 -3.43 -26.81
CA THR A 69 21.47 -2.63 -27.82
C THR A 69 22.87 -2.32 -27.31
N ARG A 70 23.89 -2.89 -27.97
CA ARG A 70 25.28 -2.51 -27.71
C ARG A 70 25.56 -1.14 -28.33
N THR A 71 26.13 -0.24 -27.55
CA THR A 71 26.32 1.19 -27.87
C THR A 71 27.78 1.62 -28.01
N SER A 72 28.74 0.75 -27.67
CA SER A 72 30.17 0.99 -27.92
C SER A 72 30.89 -0.22 -28.53
N GLY A 73 32.19 -0.08 -28.79
CA GLY A 73 33.01 -1.09 -29.44
C GLY A 73 32.98 -1.07 -30.97
N ALA A 74 33.32 -2.20 -31.60
CA ALA A 74 33.54 -2.27 -33.05
C ALA A 74 32.27 -2.05 -33.88
N ASP A 75 32.36 -1.31 -34.99
CA ASP A 75 31.27 -1.06 -35.96
C ASP A 75 30.95 -2.28 -36.85
N LYS A 76 30.60 -3.40 -36.21
CA LYS A 76 30.14 -4.64 -36.82
C LYS A 76 29.43 -5.49 -35.78
N ALA A 77 28.63 -6.47 -36.24
CA ALA A 77 28.05 -7.45 -35.35
C ALA A 77 29.12 -8.38 -34.75
N ILE A 78 29.23 -8.39 -33.42
CA ILE A 78 30.16 -9.24 -32.67
C ILE A 78 29.38 -10.29 -31.85
N PRO A 79 29.94 -11.49 -31.63
CA PRO A 79 29.29 -12.52 -30.81
C PRO A 79 29.20 -12.09 -29.35
N HIS A 80 28.10 -12.43 -28.69
CA HIS A 80 27.96 -12.37 -27.23
C HIS A 80 27.33 -13.66 -26.74
N GLU A 81 27.75 -14.12 -25.57
CA GLU A 81 27.14 -15.22 -24.85
C GLU A 81 26.11 -14.68 -23.86
N LEU A 82 24.96 -15.35 -23.77
CA LEU A 82 23.89 -15.02 -22.84
C LEU A 82 23.73 -16.13 -21.80
N HIS A 83 23.95 -15.77 -20.55
CA HIS A 83 23.98 -16.75 -19.46
C HIS A 83 23.19 -16.24 -18.24
N PHE A 84 22.54 -17.15 -17.51
CA PHE A 84 21.87 -16.79 -16.27
C PHE A 84 22.70 -17.18 -15.05
N ALA A 85 23.25 -16.17 -14.36
CA ALA A 85 23.89 -16.34 -13.06
C ALA A 85 22.85 -16.27 -11.92
N ASN A 86 23.13 -16.98 -10.82
CA ASN A 86 22.33 -16.97 -9.60
C ASN A 86 20.83 -17.26 -9.84
N ASN A 87 20.54 -18.16 -10.79
CA ASN A 87 19.19 -18.45 -11.26
C ASN A 87 18.37 -19.22 -10.23
N ALA A 88 17.62 -18.50 -9.40
CA ALA A 88 16.87 -19.08 -8.29
C ALA A 88 15.89 -20.17 -8.77
N GLY A 89 16.16 -21.43 -8.41
CA GLY A 89 15.32 -22.58 -8.74
C GLY A 89 15.25 -22.92 -10.23
N ASP A 90 16.26 -22.55 -11.01
CA ASP A 90 16.32 -22.68 -12.48
C ASP A 90 15.10 -22.05 -13.16
N THR A 91 14.66 -20.89 -12.65
CA THR A 91 13.42 -20.24 -13.07
C THR A 91 13.53 -19.68 -14.49
N PHE A 92 14.68 -19.15 -14.87
CA PHE A 92 14.84 -18.41 -16.12
C PHE A 92 15.66 -19.17 -17.15
N ARG A 93 15.36 -18.94 -18.43
CA ARG A 93 16.18 -19.39 -19.55
C ARG A 93 15.99 -18.51 -20.78
N VAL A 94 17.02 -18.42 -21.61
CA VAL A 94 16.92 -17.88 -22.96
C VAL A 94 16.21 -18.90 -23.84
N LEU A 95 15.22 -18.44 -24.61
CA LEU A 95 14.57 -19.28 -25.62
C LEU A 95 15.31 -19.13 -26.96
N GLY A 96 15.85 -20.24 -27.45
CA GLY A 96 16.61 -20.28 -28.69
C GLY A 96 18.09 -20.47 -28.40
N LYS A 97 18.94 -19.80 -29.19
CA LYS A 97 20.38 -19.77 -28.96
C LYS A 97 20.71 -18.74 -27.90
N ASP A 98 21.60 -19.12 -27.00
CA ASP A 98 22.30 -18.29 -26.02
C ASP A 98 23.44 -17.49 -26.66
N ASP A 99 24.01 -17.95 -27.77
CA ASP A 99 24.89 -17.14 -28.62
C ASP A 99 24.11 -16.15 -29.51
N VAL A 100 24.30 -14.85 -29.27
CA VAL A 100 23.71 -13.78 -30.09
C VAL A 100 24.78 -12.95 -30.79
N ARG A 101 24.38 -12.22 -31.84
CA ARG A 101 25.26 -11.21 -32.46
C ARG A 101 24.65 -9.84 -32.28
N LEU A 102 25.36 -8.95 -31.60
CA LEU A 102 24.92 -7.59 -31.36
C LEU A 102 25.65 -6.63 -32.31
N PRO A 103 24.97 -6.02 -33.30
CA PRO A 103 25.53 -4.93 -34.10
C PRO A 103 25.67 -3.66 -33.25
N LEU A 104 26.52 -2.73 -33.68
CA LEU A 104 26.65 -1.44 -33.00
C LEU A 104 25.38 -0.62 -33.22
N ASN A 105 24.80 -0.07 -32.15
CA ASN A 105 23.61 0.79 -32.16
C ASN A 105 22.38 0.18 -32.84
N GLN A 106 22.26 -1.15 -32.89
CA GLN A 106 21.09 -1.82 -33.42
C GLN A 106 20.45 -2.72 -32.35
N PRO A 107 19.15 -2.57 -32.07
CA PRO A 107 18.46 -3.36 -31.07
C PRO A 107 18.32 -4.81 -31.51
N VAL A 108 18.63 -5.74 -30.60
CA VAL A 108 18.40 -7.17 -30.76
C VAL A 108 17.49 -7.65 -29.63
N THR A 109 16.39 -8.31 -30.00
CA THR A 109 15.44 -8.85 -29.02
C THR A 109 15.73 -10.31 -28.72
N VAL A 110 15.92 -10.60 -27.44
CA VAL A 110 16.08 -11.93 -26.86
C VAL A 110 14.80 -12.31 -26.14
N LYS A 111 14.36 -13.56 -26.30
CA LYS A 111 13.19 -14.08 -25.58
C LYS A 111 13.64 -14.75 -24.29
N VAL A 112 13.29 -14.16 -23.15
CA VAL A 112 13.52 -14.73 -21.81
C VAL A 112 12.24 -15.42 -21.34
N GLN A 113 12.32 -16.68 -20.94
CA GLN A 113 11.19 -17.40 -20.35
C GLN A 113 11.40 -17.61 -18.86
N ALA A 114 10.39 -17.24 -18.07
CA ALA A 114 10.28 -17.62 -16.67
C ALA A 114 9.37 -18.85 -16.51
N GLN A 115 9.80 -19.80 -15.69
CA GLN A 115 9.02 -20.97 -15.27
C GLN A 115 9.25 -21.27 -13.77
N PRO A 116 8.73 -20.43 -12.86
CA PRO A 116 8.93 -20.62 -11.43
C PRO A 116 8.22 -21.89 -10.95
N ARG A 117 8.92 -22.75 -10.19
CA ARG A 117 8.34 -24.01 -9.65
C ARG A 117 7.55 -23.83 -8.36
N SER A 118 7.74 -22.72 -7.66
CA SER A 118 7.11 -22.41 -6.37
C SER A 118 6.79 -20.93 -6.24
N ALA A 119 5.95 -20.60 -5.26
CA ALA A 119 5.63 -19.23 -4.89
C ALA A 119 6.87 -18.46 -4.38
N GLY A 120 6.72 -17.13 -4.29
CA GLY A 120 7.75 -16.20 -3.85
C GLY A 120 8.48 -15.51 -4.99
N LEU A 121 9.44 -14.67 -4.61
CA LEU A 121 10.33 -13.98 -5.53
C LEU A 121 11.33 -14.96 -6.16
N LYS A 122 11.53 -14.86 -7.46
CA LYS A 122 12.59 -15.54 -8.21
C LYS A 122 13.40 -14.49 -8.96
N SER A 123 14.70 -14.51 -8.75
CA SER A 123 15.63 -13.62 -9.43
C SER A 123 16.73 -14.41 -10.14
N ALA A 124 17.29 -13.81 -11.18
CA ALA A 124 18.51 -14.21 -11.83
C ALA A 124 19.17 -12.96 -12.44
N ILE A 125 20.45 -13.08 -12.77
CA ILE A 125 21.17 -12.08 -13.54
C ILE A 125 21.36 -12.65 -14.94
N LEU A 126 20.79 -11.99 -15.96
CA LEU A 126 21.13 -12.30 -17.35
C LEU A 126 22.41 -11.55 -17.69
N GLU A 127 23.50 -12.29 -17.79
CA GLU A 127 24.78 -11.77 -18.24
C GLU A 127 24.81 -11.73 -19.76
N VAL A 128 25.25 -10.59 -20.29
CA VAL A 128 25.48 -10.36 -21.71
C VAL A 128 26.96 -10.10 -21.88
N ASP A 129 27.67 -11.05 -22.49
CA ASP A 129 29.13 -11.03 -22.44
C ASP A 129 29.80 -11.22 -23.80
N ASP A 130 30.80 -10.39 -24.13
CA ASP A 130 31.69 -10.63 -25.26
C ASP A 130 32.86 -11.48 -24.74
N PRO A 131 33.07 -12.73 -25.19
CA PRO A 131 34.13 -13.59 -24.67
C PRO A 131 35.58 -13.09 -24.96
N ARG A 132 35.72 -11.88 -25.49
CA ARG A 132 36.99 -11.18 -25.75
C ARG A 132 37.24 -10.01 -24.80
N THR A 133 36.25 -9.60 -24.02
CA THR A 133 36.42 -8.62 -22.95
C THR A 133 36.84 -9.33 -21.67
N GLU A 134 37.32 -8.55 -20.70
CA GLU A 134 37.73 -9.08 -19.40
C GLU A 134 36.57 -8.84 -18.42
N GLY A 135 36.07 -9.91 -17.80
CA GLY A 135 34.93 -9.85 -16.88
C GLY A 135 33.58 -10.05 -17.59
N VAL A 136 32.52 -9.52 -16.99
CA VAL A 136 31.15 -9.56 -17.53
C VAL A 136 30.78 -8.16 -17.99
N ASP A 137 30.42 -8.05 -19.26
CA ASP A 137 30.12 -6.78 -19.92
C ASP A 137 28.86 -6.06 -19.40
N GLU A 138 27.74 -6.78 -19.27
CA GLU A 138 26.47 -6.22 -18.81
C GLU A 138 25.67 -7.25 -18.00
N GLN A 139 25.08 -6.79 -16.89
CA GLN A 139 24.25 -7.60 -16.01
C GLN A 139 22.81 -7.09 -16.00
N VAL A 140 21.91 -7.83 -16.63
CA VAL A 140 20.48 -7.50 -16.69
C VAL A 140 19.72 -8.20 -15.58
N LEU A 141 19.30 -7.43 -14.57
CA LEU A 141 18.49 -7.95 -13.47
C LEU A 141 17.16 -8.48 -13.98
N THR A 142 16.84 -9.71 -13.59
CA THR A 142 15.64 -10.42 -14.02
C THR A 142 14.92 -10.97 -12.80
N THR A 143 13.72 -10.46 -12.52
CA THR A 143 12.92 -10.81 -11.34
C THR A 143 11.46 -11.06 -11.71
N VAL A 144 10.89 -12.14 -11.18
CA VAL A 144 9.44 -12.39 -11.23
C VAL A 144 8.94 -12.72 -9.83
N VAL A 145 7.73 -12.27 -9.50
CA VAL A 145 7.07 -12.57 -8.23
C VAL A 145 5.90 -13.51 -8.49
N VAL A 146 5.91 -14.66 -7.82
CA VAL A 146 4.76 -15.57 -7.80
C VAL A 146 4.02 -15.39 -6.48
N SER A 147 2.97 -14.59 -6.50
CA SER A 147 2.10 -14.37 -5.34
C SER A 147 1.15 -15.56 -5.11
N ALA A 148 0.79 -15.78 -3.85
CA ALA A 148 -0.36 -16.59 -3.51
C ALA A 148 -1.64 -15.75 -3.70
N PRO A 149 -2.65 -16.21 -4.44
CA PRO A 149 -3.94 -15.54 -4.46
C PRO A 149 -4.54 -15.66 -3.06
N VAL A 150 -4.76 -14.54 -2.38
CA VAL A 150 -5.55 -14.53 -1.15
C VAL A 150 -6.99 -14.70 -1.60
N LYS A 151 -7.40 -15.95 -1.83
CA LYS A 151 -8.76 -16.23 -2.31
C LYS A 151 -9.78 -15.68 -1.33
N TYR A 152 -9.41 -15.47 -0.06
CA TYR A 152 -9.90 -14.49 0.94
C TYR A 152 -9.01 -14.49 2.19
N THR A 153 -8.32 -15.61 2.43
CA THR A 153 -7.36 -15.81 3.50
C THR A 153 -6.10 -16.52 2.99
N TYR A 154 -4.98 -16.33 3.69
CA TYR A 154 -3.71 -17.00 3.47
C TYR A 154 -3.07 -17.31 4.82
N THR A 155 -2.49 -18.50 4.96
CA THR A 155 -1.78 -18.91 6.17
C THR A 155 -0.45 -19.52 5.79
N ALA A 156 0.59 -19.20 6.55
CA ALA A 156 1.88 -19.85 6.48
C ALA A 156 2.40 -20.20 7.88
N SER A 157 3.27 -21.19 7.99
CA SER A 157 4.01 -21.47 9.21
C SER A 157 5.44 -21.78 8.84
N ASN A 158 6.39 -21.16 9.53
CA ASN A 158 7.81 -21.34 9.26
C ASN A 158 8.63 -20.95 10.49
N THR A 159 9.94 -21.03 10.37
CA THR A 159 10.90 -20.44 11.30
C THR A 159 11.72 -19.39 10.56
N VAL A 160 12.08 -18.31 11.24
CA VAL A 160 13.04 -17.34 10.73
C VAL A 160 14.20 -17.22 11.72
N GLN A 161 15.42 -17.22 11.21
CA GLN A 161 16.57 -17.07 12.08
C GLN A 161 16.68 -15.65 12.62
N ARG A 162 17.31 -15.53 13.78
CA ARG A 162 17.69 -14.26 14.38
C ARG A 162 18.48 -13.45 13.35
N ASN A 163 18.09 -12.19 13.15
CA ASN A 163 18.69 -11.31 12.16
C ASN A 163 18.52 -11.79 10.71
N SER A 164 17.41 -12.47 10.43
CA SER A 164 17.01 -12.88 9.09
C SER A 164 15.53 -12.58 8.86
N THR A 165 15.12 -12.63 7.60
CA THR A 165 13.76 -12.35 7.16
C THR A 165 13.20 -13.49 6.29
N GLN A 166 11.88 -13.49 6.11
CA GLN A 166 11.17 -14.37 5.21
C GLN A 166 9.99 -13.61 4.61
N SER A 167 9.97 -13.49 3.28
CA SER A 167 8.90 -12.80 2.57
C SER A 167 7.79 -13.74 2.12
N TYR A 168 6.55 -13.24 2.15
CA TYR A 168 5.36 -13.85 1.58
C TYR A 168 4.67 -12.86 0.66
N PHE A 169 4.40 -13.27 -0.58
CA PHE A 169 3.74 -12.41 -1.57
C PHE A 169 2.27 -12.81 -1.70
N VAL A 170 1.38 -11.85 -1.50
CA VAL A 170 -0.07 -12.06 -1.43
C VAL A 170 -0.79 -11.07 -2.31
N THR A 171 -1.68 -11.54 -3.18
CA THR A 171 -2.48 -10.63 -4.03
C THR A 171 -3.75 -10.20 -3.29
N VAL A 172 -3.90 -8.89 -3.11
CA VAL A 172 -5.10 -8.25 -2.54
C VAL A 172 -6.03 -7.82 -3.70
N PRO A 173 -7.31 -8.24 -3.68
CA PRO A 173 -8.27 -7.87 -4.72
C PRO A 173 -8.71 -6.41 -4.60
N ALA A 174 -9.13 -5.83 -5.73
CA ALA A 174 -9.78 -4.53 -5.75
C ALA A 174 -11.07 -4.52 -4.93
N GLY A 175 -11.35 -3.38 -4.28
CA GLY A 175 -12.54 -3.20 -3.44
C GLY A 175 -12.49 -3.88 -2.07
N ALA A 176 -11.32 -4.39 -1.66
CA ALA A 176 -11.08 -4.82 -0.28
C ALA A 176 -11.28 -3.65 0.69
N LYS A 177 -11.93 -3.90 1.82
CA LYS A 177 -12.13 -2.91 2.90
C LYS A 177 -11.06 -2.97 3.97
N SER A 178 -10.45 -4.14 4.16
CA SER A 178 -9.25 -4.24 4.97
C SER A 178 -8.40 -5.43 4.59
N LEU A 179 -7.09 -5.27 4.78
CA LEU A 179 -6.11 -6.34 4.87
C LEU A 179 -5.74 -6.51 6.35
N GLU A 180 -6.07 -7.64 6.96
CA GLU A 180 -5.59 -8.02 8.30
C GLU A 180 -4.39 -8.94 8.16
N VAL A 181 -3.33 -8.65 8.90
CA VAL A 181 -2.17 -9.53 9.06
C VAL A 181 -1.99 -9.81 10.54
N ALA A 182 -1.90 -11.09 10.89
CA ALA A 182 -1.69 -11.56 12.25
C ALA A 182 -0.54 -12.56 12.30
N ILE A 183 0.24 -12.50 13.37
CA ILE A 183 1.33 -13.42 13.65
C ILE A 183 1.13 -14.07 15.02
N GLY A 184 1.24 -15.39 15.05
CA GLY A 184 1.15 -16.21 16.25
C GLY A 184 2.13 -17.36 16.19
N GLY A 185 1.91 -18.41 17.00
CA GLY A 185 2.78 -19.59 17.02
C GLY A 185 4.21 -19.31 17.48
N LEU A 186 4.44 -18.15 18.10
CA LEU A 186 5.74 -17.72 18.57
C LEU A 186 6.17 -18.55 19.78
N LYS A 187 7.44 -18.93 19.83
CA LYS A 187 8.06 -19.47 21.05
C LYS A 187 8.17 -18.39 22.12
N ASP A 188 8.26 -18.83 23.37
CA ASP A 188 8.50 -17.93 24.51
C ASP A 188 9.69 -16.99 24.24
N LYS A 189 9.47 -15.70 24.49
CA LYS A 189 10.44 -14.60 24.29
C LYS A 189 10.93 -14.38 22.85
N SER A 190 10.34 -15.04 21.85
CA SER A 190 10.66 -14.80 20.44
C SER A 190 10.41 -13.35 20.07
N GLN A 191 11.42 -12.65 19.58
CA GLN A 191 11.32 -11.26 19.14
C GLN A 191 11.11 -11.20 17.64
N THR A 192 9.90 -11.51 17.21
CA THR A 192 9.52 -11.64 15.79
C THR A 192 8.37 -10.70 15.48
N ARG A 193 8.42 -10.09 14.30
CA ARG A 193 7.35 -9.25 13.75
C ARG A 193 7.10 -9.61 12.30
N PHE A 194 6.02 -9.07 11.78
CA PHE A 194 5.86 -8.89 10.34
C PHE A 194 5.96 -7.40 9.98
N ILE A 195 6.20 -7.12 8.70
CA ILE A 195 6.15 -5.80 8.06
C ILE A 195 5.29 -5.98 6.80
N ALA A 196 4.23 -5.20 6.69
CA ALA A 196 3.47 -5.12 5.43
C ALA A 196 4.15 -4.13 4.48
N ILE A 197 4.42 -4.58 3.26
CA ILE A 197 5.04 -3.81 2.18
C ILE A 197 4.02 -3.65 1.06
N HIS A 198 3.75 -2.39 0.73
CA HIS A 198 2.79 -1.95 -0.28
C HIS A 198 3.13 -2.55 -1.66
N PRO A 199 2.15 -2.70 -2.58
CA PRO A 199 2.41 -3.09 -3.97
C PRO A 199 3.46 -2.23 -4.69
N TYR A 200 3.72 -1.01 -4.21
CA TYR A 200 4.76 -0.11 -4.71
C TYR A 200 6.17 -0.47 -4.23
N GLY A 201 6.31 -1.48 -3.36
CA GLY A 201 7.60 -1.93 -2.82
C GLY A 201 8.08 -1.13 -1.60
N VAL A 202 7.24 -0.29 -1.02
CA VAL A 202 7.56 0.49 0.19
C VAL A 202 6.83 -0.05 1.43
N PRO A 203 7.50 -0.12 2.60
CA PRO A 203 6.85 -0.53 3.84
C PRO A 203 5.73 0.42 4.26
N VAL A 204 4.61 -0.14 4.73
CA VAL A 204 3.51 0.61 5.38
C VAL A 204 3.72 0.66 6.90
N ASP A 205 4.39 -0.36 7.45
CA ASP A 205 4.75 -0.40 8.87
C ASP A 205 6.09 0.34 9.12
N ASN A 206 6.26 0.87 10.34
CA ASN A 206 7.55 1.39 10.80
C ASN A 206 8.61 0.28 10.87
N THR A 207 9.66 0.40 10.06
CA THR A 207 10.74 -0.60 9.96
C THR A 207 11.85 -0.42 11.00
N GLY A 208 11.78 0.61 11.85
CA GLY A 208 12.74 0.83 12.91
C GLY A 208 12.82 -0.35 13.89
N THR A 209 14.04 -0.77 14.22
CA THR A 209 14.29 -1.97 15.05
C THR A 209 13.72 -1.96 16.49
N PRO A 210 13.22 -0.84 17.06
CA PRO A 210 12.49 -0.87 18.33
C PRO A 210 11.00 -1.24 18.21
N TYR A 211 10.41 -1.18 17.00
CA TYR A 211 8.95 -1.14 16.82
C TYR A 211 8.37 -2.51 16.43
N CYS A 212 7.15 -2.78 16.88
CA CYS A 212 6.26 -3.86 16.41
C CYS A 212 6.73 -5.30 16.60
N TYR A 213 7.76 -5.54 17.41
CA TYR A 213 8.16 -6.89 17.80
C TYR A 213 7.30 -7.43 18.93
N ASN A 214 6.89 -8.68 18.80
CA ASN A 214 6.36 -9.45 19.91
C ASN A 214 7.46 -9.65 20.97
N ASN A 215 7.09 -9.70 22.25
CA ASN A 215 8.02 -9.93 23.37
C ASN A 215 9.18 -8.92 23.45
N TYR A 216 8.99 -7.68 22.96
CA TYR A 216 9.97 -6.61 23.05
C TYR A 216 9.28 -5.25 23.18
N LEU A 217 9.56 -4.54 24.29
CA LEU A 217 9.02 -3.20 24.59
C LEU A 217 7.50 -3.07 24.39
N ASP A 218 6.74 -4.14 24.63
CA ASP A 218 5.30 -4.21 24.43
C ASP A 218 4.85 -3.71 23.03
N GLY A 219 5.67 -3.98 22.01
CA GLY A 219 5.45 -3.54 20.62
C GLY A 219 5.84 -2.08 20.34
N ASN A 220 6.12 -1.26 21.36
CA ASN A 220 6.59 0.12 21.24
C ASN A 220 5.68 1.02 20.37
N GLY A 221 4.36 0.99 20.58
CA GLY A 221 3.40 1.90 19.93
C GLY A 221 2.59 1.30 18.79
N CYS A 222 2.72 0.01 18.52
CA CYS A 222 1.89 -0.74 17.58
C CYS A 222 1.50 -2.09 18.18
N LYS A 223 0.44 -2.68 17.64
CA LYS A 223 -0.02 -4.01 18.02
C LYS A 223 0.82 -5.08 17.28
N PRO A 224 1.72 -5.80 17.97
CA PRO A 224 2.70 -6.66 17.29
C PRO A 224 2.12 -8.00 16.83
N ASP A 225 1.01 -8.45 17.41
CA ASP A 225 0.35 -9.73 17.13
C ASP A 225 -0.63 -9.66 15.96
N ALA A 226 -1.24 -8.49 15.71
CA ALA A 226 -2.15 -8.28 14.58
C ALA A 226 -2.30 -6.81 14.22
N ARG A 227 -2.34 -6.51 12.92
CA ARG A 227 -2.60 -5.17 12.38
C ARG A 227 -3.55 -5.26 11.18
N SER A 228 -4.30 -4.19 10.97
CA SER A 228 -5.22 -4.07 9.85
C SER A 228 -4.93 -2.79 9.07
N TYR A 229 -4.91 -2.91 7.76
CA TYR A 229 -4.71 -1.81 6.81
C TYR A 229 -6.05 -1.56 6.12
N ALA A 230 -6.61 -0.37 6.31
CA ALA A 230 -7.90 0.04 5.73
C ALA A 230 -7.75 0.32 4.23
N ASP A 231 -8.82 0.01 3.48
CA ASP A 231 -8.93 0.23 2.03
C ASP A 231 -7.61 -0.04 1.25
N PRO A 232 -7.02 -1.24 1.41
CA PRO A 232 -5.70 -1.52 0.87
C PRO A 232 -5.70 -1.47 -0.67
N GLN A 233 -4.65 -0.88 -1.24
CA GLN A 233 -4.40 -0.89 -2.68
C GLN A 233 -4.46 -2.32 -3.23
N ALA A 234 -5.16 -2.48 -4.37
CA ALA A 234 -5.18 -3.74 -5.09
C ALA A 234 -3.80 -4.02 -5.71
N GLY A 235 -3.33 -5.26 -5.62
CA GLY A 235 -2.03 -5.67 -6.16
C GLY A 235 -1.31 -6.67 -5.28
N VAL A 236 -0.03 -6.92 -5.58
CA VAL A 236 0.83 -7.86 -4.86
C VAL A 236 1.52 -7.18 -3.68
N TRP A 237 0.97 -7.42 -2.49
CA TRP A 237 1.57 -7.07 -1.22
C TRP A 237 2.65 -8.07 -0.84
N GLU A 238 3.68 -7.58 -0.15
CA GLU A 238 4.70 -8.41 0.48
C GLU A 238 4.53 -8.33 1.99
N ILE A 239 4.47 -9.49 2.64
CA ILE A 239 4.48 -9.61 4.10
C ILE A 239 5.82 -10.21 4.48
N GLU A 240 6.73 -9.36 4.95
CA GLU A 240 8.03 -9.79 5.45
C GLU A 240 7.89 -10.18 6.92
N VAL A 241 8.35 -11.37 7.30
CA VAL A 241 8.48 -11.80 8.69
C VAL A 241 9.94 -11.82 9.07
N GLU A 242 10.31 -11.10 10.12
CA GLU A 242 11.70 -10.99 10.56
C GLU A 242 11.87 -11.17 12.06
N SER A 243 13.05 -11.64 12.45
CA SER A 243 13.42 -11.78 13.87
C SER A 243 14.57 -10.87 14.26
N ARG A 244 14.37 -10.17 15.37
CA ARG A 244 15.29 -9.16 15.88
C ARG A 244 16.64 -9.77 16.21
N ARG A 245 17.73 -9.03 15.99
CA ARG A 245 19.11 -9.40 16.37
C ARG A 245 19.31 -9.77 17.84
N THR A 246 18.41 -9.34 18.74
CA THR A 246 18.45 -9.64 20.18
C THR A 246 17.47 -10.73 20.61
N SER A 247 16.75 -11.36 19.67
CA SER A 247 15.88 -12.49 20.02
C SER A 247 16.73 -13.52 20.76
N PRO A 248 16.28 -14.07 21.90
CA PRO A 248 17.06 -15.08 22.62
C PRO A 248 17.15 -16.40 21.85
N LEU A 249 16.26 -16.62 20.88
CA LEU A 249 16.22 -17.81 20.03
C LEU A 249 17.07 -17.61 18.78
N LEU A 250 17.75 -18.66 18.32
CA LEU A 250 18.33 -18.67 16.97
C LEU A 250 17.20 -18.84 15.95
N ASP A 251 16.45 -19.93 16.07
CA ASP A 251 15.29 -20.23 15.23
C ASP A 251 13.99 -19.77 15.91
N ASN A 252 13.27 -18.85 15.26
CA ASN A 252 12.06 -18.22 15.77
C ASN A 252 10.86 -18.74 14.96
N PRO A 253 10.13 -19.77 15.45
CA PRO A 253 8.96 -20.28 14.77
C PRO A 253 7.80 -19.29 14.85
N TYR A 254 6.97 -19.29 13.83
CA TYR A 254 5.76 -18.48 13.76
C TYR A 254 4.68 -19.14 12.88
N LYS A 255 3.46 -18.64 13.05
CA LYS A 255 2.33 -18.82 12.15
C LYS A 255 1.85 -17.45 11.69
N LEU A 256 1.84 -17.24 10.38
CA LEU A 256 1.32 -16.05 9.73
C LEU A 256 -0.11 -16.33 9.26
N ASP A 257 -1.04 -15.43 9.55
CA ASP A 257 -2.41 -15.44 9.07
C ASP A 257 -2.70 -14.09 8.40
N VAL A 258 -3.14 -14.11 7.15
CA VAL A 258 -3.52 -12.94 6.35
C VAL A 258 -4.96 -13.11 5.92
N ALA A 259 -5.79 -12.07 6.06
CA ALA A 259 -7.18 -12.07 5.65
C ALA A 259 -7.53 -10.76 4.95
N VAL A 260 -8.37 -10.83 3.92
CA VAL A 260 -8.94 -9.65 3.29
C VAL A 260 -10.44 -9.64 3.53
N TYR A 261 -10.95 -8.54 4.07
CA TYR A 261 -12.36 -8.38 4.39
C TYR A 261 -13.03 -7.35 3.48
N GLY A 262 -14.31 -7.60 3.19
CA GLY A 262 -15.10 -6.76 2.30
C GLY A 262 -16.57 -7.15 2.42
N ALA A 263 -17.36 -6.30 3.04
CA ALA A 263 -18.80 -6.43 3.17
C ALA A 263 -19.47 -5.17 2.65
N LEU A 264 -20.35 -5.34 1.67
CA LEU A 264 -21.08 -4.26 1.01
C LEU A 264 -22.34 -3.96 1.80
N PHE A 265 -22.52 -2.70 2.20
CA PHE A 265 -23.75 -2.20 2.79
C PHE A 265 -24.63 -1.63 1.68
N ASP A 266 -25.87 -2.10 1.56
CA ASP A 266 -26.83 -1.65 0.55
C ASP A 266 -28.10 -1.09 1.23
N PRO A 267 -28.45 0.19 1.00
CA PRO A 267 -27.65 1.20 0.29
C PRO A 267 -26.38 1.58 1.07
N GLU A 268 -25.31 2.02 0.40
CA GLU A 268 -24.08 2.41 1.12
C GLU A 268 -24.34 3.55 2.11
N THR A 269 -25.19 4.51 1.72
CA THR A 269 -25.66 5.60 2.58
C THR A 269 -27.18 5.55 2.73
N VAL A 270 -27.66 5.49 3.97
CA VAL A 270 -29.07 5.70 4.29
C VAL A 270 -29.30 7.18 4.56
N THR A 271 -30.17 7.81 3.77
CA THR A 271 -30.56 9.21 3.99
C THR A 271 -31.73 9.29 4.95
N VAL A 272 -31.59 10.10 5.99
CA VAL A 272 -32.63 10.52 6.93
C VAL A 272 -33.00 11.96 6.57
N PRO A 273 -34.13 12.19 5.88
CA PRO A 273 -34.48 13.53 5.39
C PRO A 273 -34.68 14.55 6.53
N GLU A 274 -35.27 14.10 7.63
CA GLU A 274 -35.46 14.92 8.82
C GLU A 274 -35.26 14.08 10.08
N ALA A 275 -34.42 14.56 11.00
CA ALA A 275 -34.26 14.02 12.34
C ALA A 275 -34.70 15.08 13.36
N LYS A 276 -35.51 14.69 14.34
CA LYS A 276 -35.85 15.57 15.46
C LYS A 276 -34.83 15.40 16.59
N VAL A 277 -34.38 16.51 17.18
CA VAL A 277 -33.43 16.48 18.31
C VAL A 277 -33.94 15.54 19.42
N GLY A 278 -33.06 14.65 19.87
CA GLY A 278 -33.32 13.68 20.92
C GLY A 278 -34.26 12.52 20.54
N THR A 279 -34.77 12.49 19.31
CA THR A 279 -35.68 11.43 18.84
C THR A 279 -34.92 10.46 17.92
N PRO A 280 -34.86 9.16 18.25
CA PRO A 280 -34.13 8.21 17.41
C PRO A 280 -34.83 7.95 16.07
N ALA A 281 -34.07 8.00 14.97
CA ALA A 281 -34.45 7.53 13.64
C ALA A 281 -33.80 6.17 13.35
N THR A 282 -34.48 5.27 12.64
CA THR A 282 -33.94 3.96 12.29
C THR A 282 -33.30 4.00 10.90
N ALA A 283 -32.08 3.47 10.77
CA ALA A 283 -31.50 3.09 9.49
C ALA A 283 -31.34 1.58 9.40
N SER A 284 -31.42 1.06 8.18
CA SER A 284 -31.29 -0.38 7.90
C SER A 284 -30.48 -0.59 6.63
N TRP A 285 -29.65 -1.62 6.64
CA TRP A 285 -28.80 -2.02 5.53
C TRP A 285 -28.94 -3.50 5.26
N LYS A 286 -28.90 -3.89 3.99
CA LYS A 286 -28.57 -5.26 3.61
C LYS A 286 -27.06 -5.35 3.46
N VAL A 287 -26.41 -6.09 4.35
CA VAL A 287 -24.96 -6.29 4.33
C VAL A 287 -24.66 -7.60 3.61
N THR A 288 -23.82 -7.57 2.59
CA THR A 288 -23.40 -8.76 1.82
C THR A 288 -21.88 -8.92 1.90
N ASN A 289 -21.41 -10.03 2.47
CA ASN A 289 -19.98 -10.33 2.53
C ASN A 289 -19.49 -10.84 1.17
N THR A 290 -18.48 -10.20 0.59
CA THR A 290 -17.88 -10.59 -0.69
C THR A 290 -16.52 -11.26 -0.51
N LEU A 291 -15.87 -11.11 0.66
CA LEU A 291 -14.53 -11.63 0.92
C LEU A 291 -14.49 -12.65 2.09
N ALA A 292 -13.49 -12.56 2.97
CA ALA A 292 -13.30 -13.54 4.05
C ALA A 292 -14.53 -13.62 4.95
N ALA A 293 -14.83 -14.82 5.45
CA ALA A 293 -15.92 -15.00 6.40
C ALA A 293 -15.69 -14.13 7.64
N VAL A 294 -16.76 -13.48 8.10
CA VAL A 294 -16.73 -12.58 9.26
C VAL A 294 -17.55 -13.21 10.38
N ASP A 295 -16.91 -13.45 11.52
CA ASP A 295 -17.57 -13.64 12.81
C ASP A 295 -17.33 -12.37 13.61
N GLY A 296 -18.35 -11.51 13.69
CA GLY A 296 -18.19 -10.14 14.11
C GLY A 296 -19.42 -9.56 14.76
N LYS A 297 -19.44 -8.23 14.88
CA LYS A 297 -20.57 -7.45 15.36
C LYS A 297 -20.56 -6.08 14.69
N LEU A 298 -21.65 -5.34 14.85
CA LEU A 298 -21.70 -3.94 14.42
C LEU A 298 -21.04 -3.06 15.47
N ALA A 299 -20.39 -2.00 15.00
CA ALA A 299 -19.93 -0.90 15.81
C ALA A 299 -20.55 0.39 15.26
N GLY A 300 -21.30 1.08 16.11
CA GLY A 300 -21.73 2.45 15.86
C GLY A 300 -20.71 3.46 16.41
N GLY A 301 -20.97 4.74 16.21
CA GLY A 301 -20.09 5.80 16.64
C GLY A 301 -20.81 7.13 16.87
N PRO A 302 -20.10 8.15 17.38
CA PRO A 302 -20.62 9.51 17.42
C PRO A 302 -21.03 9.99 16.03
N LEU A 303 -22.00 10.91 15.96
CA LEU A 303 -22.28 11.60 14.71
C LEU A 303 -21.12 12.51 14.34
N GLY A 304 -20.85 12.57 13.04
CA GLY A 304 -19.94 13.49 12.42
C GLY A 304 -20.66 14.70 11.83
N SER A 305 -19.93 15.79 11.69
CA SER A 305 -20.34 16.92 10.88
C SER A 305 -19.30 17.16 9.80
N SER A 306 -19.74 17.19 8.54
CA SER A 306 -18.87 17.38 7.39
C SER A 306 -19.20 18.66 6.63
N LYS A 307 -18.18 19.24 6.01
CA LYS A 307 -18.30 20.21 4.93
C LYS A 307 -17.44 19.74 3.77
N THR A 308 -18.00 19.77 2.57
CA THR A 308 -17.27 19.52 1.33
C THR A 308 -17.38 20.73 0.40
N ALA A 309 -16.35 20.95 -0.41
CA ALA A 309 -16.33 21.99 -1.42
C ALA A 309 -15.39 21.59 -2.56
N ARG A 310 -15.55 22.22 -3.74
CA ARG A 310 -14.60 22.09 -4.85
C ARG A 310 -14.14 23.47 -5.34
N PRO A 311 -13.35 24.20 -4.55
CA PRO A 311 -12.85 25.53 -4.92
C PRO A 311 -11.79 25.46 -6.04
N THR A 312 -11.36 26.63 -6.49
CA THR A 312 -10.24 26.80 -7.43
C THR A 312 -9.19 27.71 -6.79
N ILE A 313 -7.93 27.31 -6.86
CA ILE A 313 -6.79 28.04 -6.30
C ILE A 313 -5.76 28.33 -7.39
N ALA A 314 -5.11 29.49 -7.30
CA ALA A 314 -4.05 29.91 -8.21
C ALA A 314 -2.67 29.65 -7.61
N GLU A 315 -1.64 29.62 -8.44
CA GLU A 315 -0.25 29.51 -7.99
C GLU A 315 0.11 30.63 -7.00
N GLY A 316 0.73 30.25 -5.88
CA GLY A 316 1.12 31.12 -4.77
C GLY A 316 -0.04 31.70 -3.96
N ALA A 317 -1.29 31.37 -4.28
CA ALA A 317 -2.45 31.84 -3.52
C ALA A 317 -2.68 30.99 -2.25
N THR A 318 -3.36 31.57 -1.28
CA THR A 318 -3.76 30.88 -0.04
C THR A 318 -5.27 30.99 0.13
N GLN A 319 -5.91 29.87 0.46
CA GLN A 319 -7.32 29.80 0.77
C GLN A 319 -7.53 29.34 2.20
N THR A 320 -8.32 30.10 2.97
CA THR A 320 -8.61 29.80 4.38
C THR A 320 -10.07 29.44 4.59
N THR A 321 -10.34 28.38 5.36
CA THR A 321 -11.68 28.00 5.84
C THR A 321 -11.64 27.80 7.35
N THR A 322 -12.72 28.13 8.06
CA THR A 322 -12.82 27.90 9.50
C THR A 322 -13.79 26.78 9.84
N VAL A 323 -13.50 26.01 10.89
CA VAL A 323 -14.38 24.99 11.46
C VAL A 323 -14.50 25.16 12.96
N GLU A 324 -15.73 25.20 13.47
CA GLU A 324 -16.00 25.23 14.91
C GLU A 324 -16.10 23.81 15.44
N VAL A 325 -15.12 23.41 16.24
CA VAL A 325 -15.04 22.07 16.82
C VAL A 325 -15.62 22.10 18.24
N PRO A 326 -16.65 21.29 18.53
CA PRO A 326 -17.28 21.27 19.85
C PRO A 326 -16.39 20.56 20.88
N ALA A 327 -16.65 20.85 22.16
CA ALA A 327 -16.01 20.14 23.26
C ALA A 327 -16.23 18.62 23.17
N GLY A 328 -15.16 17.87 23.40
CA GLY A 328 -15.20 16.40 23.42
C GLY A 328 -15.23 15.73 22.04
N ALA A 329 -14.97 16.48 20.96
CA ALA A 329 -14.73 15.89 19.65
C ALA A 329 -13.58 14.87 19.70
N LYS A 330 -13.74 13.76 18.96
CA LYS A 330 -12.78 12.64 18.94
C LYS A 330 -11.69 12.82 17.90
N SER A 331 -12.03 13.45 16.78
CA SER A 331 -11.09 13.85 15.74
C SER A 331 -11.61 15.10 15.02
N LEU A 332 -10.68 15.86 14.44
CA LEU A 332 -10.90 16.74 13.30
C LEU A 332 -10.01 16.22 12.18
N ASP A 333 -10.63 15.79 11.09
CA ASP A 333 -9.99 15.24 9.91
C ASP A 333 -10.25 16.19 8.74
N VAL A 334 -9.17 16.61 8.08
CA VAL A 334 -9.21 17.56 6.96
C VAL A 334 -8.41 16.97 5.81
N ALA A 335 -8.99 16.99 4.61
CA ALA A 335 -8.34 16.47 3.42
C ALA A 335 -8.57 17.38 2.21
N ILE A 336 -7.57 17.41 1.34
CA ILE A 336 -7.64 17.98 -0.01
C ILE A 336 -7.11 16.97 -1.04
N GLY A 337 -7.43 17.16 -2.31
CA GLY A 337 -6.89 16.34 -3.40
C GLY A 337 -7.76 16.35 -4.64
N ASN A 338 -7.56 15.37 -5.53
CA ASN A 338 -8.33 15.21 -6.77
C ASN A 338 -8.32 16.51 -7.61
N VAL A 339 -7.11 17.05 -7.75
CA VAL A 339 -6.84 18.27 -8.51
C VAL A 339 -7.17 18.10 -9.99
N SER A 340 -7.67 19.17 -10.62
CA SER A 340 -7.89 19.18 -12.08
C SER A 340 -6.59 19.23 -12.89
N ASP A 341 -5.55 19.84 -12.32
CA ASP A 341 -4.17 19.76 -12.82
C ASP A 341 -3.41 18.76 -11.95
N VAL A 342 -3.17 17.55 -12.47
CA VAL A 342 -2.47 16.46 -11.78
C VAL A 342 -0.98 16.75 -11.52
N SER A 343 -0.45 17.84 -12.06
CA SER A 343 0.91 18.32 -11.77
C SER A 343 0.97 19.40 -10.70
N ALA A 344 -0.20 19.79 -10.15
CA ALA A 344 -0.26 20.73 -9.06
C ALA A 344 0.20 20.09 -7.75
N ASP A 345 0.76 20.94 -6.90
CA ASP A 345 1.26 20.67 -5.56
C ASP A 345 0.61 21.70 -4.64
N LEU A 346 -0.19 21.19 -3.69
CA LEU A 346 -1.01 21.98 -2.78
C LEU A 346 -0.69 21.56 -1.35
N ASP A 347 -0.35 22.52 -0.49
CA ASP A 347 -0.05 22.24 0.92
C ASP A 347 -1.30 22.45 1.80
N LEU A 348 -1.45 21.61 2.82
CA LEU A 348 -2.50 21.70 3.84
C LEU A 348 -1.91 22.01 5.22
N THR A 349 -2.37 23.09 5.84
CA THR A 349 -2.01 23.45 7.24
C THR A 349 -3.25 23.68 8.09
N VAL A 350 -3.27 23.14 9.31
CA VAL A 350 -4.36 23.28 10.27
C VAL A 350 -3.86 23.99 11.53
N TYR A 351 -4.54 25.09 11.87
CA TYR A 351 -4.27 25.92 13.05
C TYR A 351 -5.39 25.77 14.09
N ASP A 352 -5.02 25.73 15.36
CA ASP A 352 -5.97 25.75 16.47
C ASP A 352 -6.51 27.16 16.78
N ALA A 353 -7.39 27.24 17.78
CA ALA A 353 -8.01 28.49 18.21
C ALA A 353 -7.03 29.53 18.78
N SER A 354 -5.79 29.14 19.10
CA SER A 354 -4.72 30.06 19.52
C SER A 354 -3.87 30.57 18.35
N GLY A 355 -4.08 30.02 17.15
CA GLY A 355 -3.27 30.28 15.96
C GLY A 355 -2.01 29.41 15.87
N ALA A 356 -1.89 28.36 16.69
CA ALA A 356 -0.77 27.43 16.62
C ALA A 356 -1.03 26.33 15.57
N VAL A 357 0.00 25.94 14.81
CA VAL A 357 -0.09 24.80 13.89
C VAL A 357 -0.24 23.51 14.70
N VAL A 358 -1.32 22.78 14.47
CA VAL A 358 -1.62 21.49 15.10
C VAL A 358 -1.54 20.31 14.14
N GLY A 359 -1.40 20.59 12.85
CA GLY A 359 -1.11 19.59 11.83
C GLY A 359 -0.78 20.25 10.50
N GLN A 360 0.07 19.59 9.72
CA GLN A 360 0.47 20.02 8.39
C GLN A 360 0.78 18.78 7.56
N SER A 361 0.40 18.83 6.28
CA SER A 361 0.75 17.87 5.26
C SER A 361 1.09 18.69 3.99
N ALA A 362 2.27 18.45 3.45
CA ALA A 362 2.95 19.30 2.46
C ALA A 362 4.01 18.44 1.76
N ASP A 363 3.56 17.35 1.14
CA ASP A 363 4.42 16.45 0.39
C ASP A 363 4.63 16.97 -1.05
N GLY A 364 4.82 16.09 -2.04
CA GLY A 364 5.19 16.51 -3.39
C GLY A 364 4.02 16.55 -4.37
N ASP A 365 2.80 16.36 -3.88
CA ASP A 365 1.57 16.35 -4.68
C ASP A 365 0.44 17.15 -4.01
N SER A 366 -0.82 16.85 -4.31
CA SER A 366 -1.98 17.60 -3.79
C SER A 366 -2.87 16.75 -2.87
N GLU A 367 -2.52 15.50 -2.64
CA GLU A 367 -3.31 14.53 -1.88
C GLU A 367 -3.00 14.62 -0.37
N GLU A 368 -3.32 15.77 0.21
CA GLU A 368 -2.98 16.06 1.60
C GLU A 368 -4.09 15.72 2.60
N ALA A 369 -3.69 15.18 3.76
CA ALA A 369 -4.62 14.89 4.86
C ALA A 369 -4.01 15.17 6.24
N VAL A 370 -4.78 15.83 7.10
CA VAL A 370 -4.42 16.13 8.50
C VAL A 370 -5.50 15.60 9.43
N SER A 371 -5.10 14.79 10.41
CA SER A 371 -5.97 14.31 11.49
C SER A 371 -5.49 14.83 12.85
N VAL A 372 -6.30 15.67 13.49
CA VAL A 372 -6.08 16.15 14.86
C VAL A 372 -6.89 15.28 15.81
N ALA A 373 -6.21 14.44 16.60
CA ALA A 373 -6.85 13.55 17.57
C ALA A 373 -7.28 14.32 18.83
N SER A 374 -8.51 14.06 19.29
CA SER A 374 -9.10 14.69 20.49
C SER A 374 -8.89 16.21 20.57
N PRO A 375 -9.29 16.97 19.54
CA PRO A 375 -9.05 18.42 19.46
C PRO A 375 -9.73 19.16 20.63
N ALA A 376 -9.07 20.20 21.13
CA ALA A 376 -9.68 21.13 22.07
C ALA A 376 -10.86 21.85 21.40
N ALA A 377 -11.88 22.22 22.18
CA ALA A 377 -13.00 22.99 21.67
C ALA A 377 -12.53 24.36 21.18
N GLY A 378 -13.04 24.81 20.04
CA GLY A 378 -12.72 26.12 19.49
C GLY A 378 -12.81 26.19 17.97
N THR A 379 -12.48 27.35 17.43
CA THR A 379 -12.43 27.59 15.98
C THR A 379 -11.04 27.23 15.45
N TYR A 380 -10.98 26.26 14.55
CA TYR A 380 -9.77 25.91 13.82
C TYR A 380 -9.77 26.64 12.48
N THR A 381 -8.58 27.02 12.03
CA THR A 381 -8.36 27.59 10.70
C THR A 381 -7.64 26.57 9.85
N ILE A 382 -8.21 26.30 8.68
CA ILE A 382 -7.67 25.39 7.68
C ILE A 382 -7.16 26.24 6.54
N GLU A 383 -5.91 26.07 6.21
CA GLU A 383 -5.20 26.82 5.18
C GLU A 383 -4.75 25.86 4.08
N VAL A 384 -5.08 26.19 2.84
CA VAL A 384 -4.61 25.50 1.65
C VAL A 384 -3.76 26.47 0.85
N ALA A 385 -2.53 26.11 0.53
CA ALA A 385 -1.61 26.92 -0.26
C ALA A 385 -1.42 26.31 -1.65
N GLY A 386 -1.50 27.14 -2.70
CA GLY A 386 -1.17 26.75 -4.07
C GLY A 386 0.33 26.75 -4.30
N TYR A 387 1.07 25.85 -3.66
CA TYR A 387 2.54 25.87 -3.61
C TYR A 387 3.18 25.88 -5.00
N SER A 388 2.80 24.93 -5.87
CA SER A 388 3.19 24.91 -7.28
C SER A 388 2.01 24.48 -8.14
N VAL A 389 1.51 25.36 -9.00
CA VAL A 389 0.36 25.08 -9.87
C VAL A 389 0.74 25.39 -11.32
N PRO A 390 1.39 24.47 -12.05
CA PRO A 390 1.97 24.75 -13.38
C PRO A 390 0.97 25.22 -14.42
N ALA A 391 -0.30 24.79 -14.36
CA ALA A 391 -1.37 25.30 -15.21
C ALA A 391 -1.87 26.71 -14.84
N GLY A 392 -1.31 27.34 -13.80
CA GLY A 392 -1.67 28.66 -13.25
C GLY A 392 -2.83 28.63 -12.25
N SER A 393 -3.77 27.71 -12.40
CA SER A 393 -4.84 27.44 -11.43
C SER A 393 -5.33 26.00 -11.49
N THR A 394 -5.78 25.46 -10.36
CA THR A 394 -6.36 24.11 -10.28
C THR A 394 -7.60 24.11 -9.39
N ALA A 395 -8.60 23.28 -9.73
CA ALA A 395 -9.72 22.98 -8.84
C ALA A 395 -9.40 21.73 -8.04
N TYR A 396 -9.71 21.73 -6.75
CA TYR A 396 -9.42 20.63 -5.83
C TYR A 396 -10.65 20.29 -4.99
N ASP A 397 -10.79 19.02 -4.58
CA ASP A 397 -11.79 18.65 -3.58
C ASP A 397 -11.28 19.02 -2.19
N TYR A 398 -12.16 19.60 -1.39
CA TYR A 398 -11.92 19.94 0.01
C TYR A 398 -12.94 19.19 0.88
N GLN A 399 -12.48 18.62 1.99
CA GLN A 399 -13.32 18.03 3.01
C GLN A 399 -12.79 18.36 4.41
N ASP A 400 -13.66 18.81 5.29
CA ASP A 400 -13.40 18.81 6.74
C ASP A 400 -14.51 18.06 7.48
N VAL A 401 -14.10 17.25 8.46
CA VAL A 401 -14.93 16.32 9.20
C VAL A 401 -14.52 16.34 10.67
N PHE A 402 -15.49 16.39 11.58
CA PHE A 402 -15.22 16.07 12.97
C PHE A 402 -16.30 15.17 13.53
N PHE A 403 -15.92 14.28 14.44
CA PHE A 403 -16.83 13.36 15.12
C PHE A 403 -16.99 13.76 16.59
N SER A 404 -18.23 13.98 17.05
CA SER A 404 -18.49 14.35 18.44
C SER A 404 -19.79 13.76 18.97
N SER A 405 -19.72 13.19 20.17
CA SER A 405 -20.91 12.71 20.88
C SER A 405 -21.88 13.83 21.24
N ALA A 406 -21.44 15.10 21.21
CA ALA A 406 -22.30 16.26 21.40
C ALA A 406 -23.30 16.45 20.24
N LEU A 407 -22.96 15.96 19.03
CA LEU A 407 -23.87 15.97 17.89
C LEU A 407 -24.90 14.85 17.97
N GLY A 408 -24.60 13.80 18.73
CA GLY A 408 -25.39 12.57 18.83
C GLY A 408 -24.59 11.33 18.49
N ALA A 409 -25.29 10.23 18.20
CA ALA A 409 -24.65 8.94 17.89
C ALA A 409 -25.50 8.06 16.98
N VAL A 410 -24.82 7.14 16.29
CA VAL A 410 -25.41 5.93 15.74
C VAL A 410 -25.19 4.80 16.73
N THR A 411 -26.28 4.21 17.21
CA THR A 411 -26.27 3.07 18.13
C THR A 411 -26.71 1.81 17.40
N VAL A 412 -26.11 0.67 17.75
CA VAL A 412 -26.37 -0.62 17.10
C VAL A 412 -26.54 -1.70 18.15
N SER A 413 -27.17 -2.80 17.77
CA SER A 413 -27.27 -3.98 18.63
C SER A 413 -25.91 -4.65 18.81
N ASP A 414 -25.64 -5.17 20.00
CA ASP A 414 -24.48 -6.03 20.30
C ASP A 414 -24.64 -7.47 19.78
N ALA A 415 -25.73 -7.77 19.06
CA ALA A 415 -25.97 -9.09 18.49
C ALA A 415 -24.83 -9.51 17.53
N PRO A 416 -24.31 -10.74 17.62
CA PRO A 416 -23.31 -11.24 16.69
C PRO A 416 -23.82 -11.23 15.25
N VAL A 417 -22.96 -10.80 14.33
CA VAL A 417 -23.18 -10.84 12.89
C VAL A 417 -22.20 -11.82 12.28
N LYS A 418 -22.71 -12.97 11.83
CA LYS A 418 -21.91 -14.02 11.18
C LYS A 418 -22.24 -14.08 9.71
N LEU A 419 -21.27 -13.73 8.87
CA LEU A 419 -21.42 -13.73 7.42
C LEU A 419 -20.34 -14.61 6.79
N GLY A 420 -20.75 -15.76 6.27
CA GLY A 420 -19.92 -16.52 5.33
C GLY A 420 -19.70 -15.75 4.03
N THR A 421 -18.72 -16.15 3.23
CA THR A 421 -18.48 -15.56 1.91
C THR A 421 -19.74 -15.68 1.03
N GLY A 422 -20.18 -14.58 0.44
CA GLY A 422 -21.38 -14.48 -0.41
C GLY A 422 -22.70 -14.41 0.37
N ALA A 423 -22.67 -14.52 1.70
CA ALA A 423 -23.87 -14.45 2.52
C ALA A 423 -24.29 -12.99 2.77
N SER A 424 -25.59 -12.79 3.02
CA SER A 424 -26.14 -11.49 3.39
C SER A 424 -26.93 -11.55 4.69
N ALA A 425 -26.99 -10.42 5.41
CA ALA A 425 -27.89 -10.21 6.55
C ALA A 425 -28.42 -8.77 6.54
N THR A 426 -29.62 -8.58 7.08
CA THR A 426 -30.14 -7.24 7.35
C THR A 426 -29.68 -6.80 8.73
N VAL A 427 -29.11 -5.60 8.80
CA VAL A 427 -28.69 -4.96 10.05
C VAL A 427 -29.33 -3.59 10.16
N SER A 428 -29.49 -3.12 11.39
CA SER A 428 -30.08 -1.82 11.67
C SER A 428 -29.30 -1.06 12.74
N GLY A 429 -29.45 0.26 12.69
CA GLY A 429 -28.91 1.20 13.66
C GLY A 429 -29.96 2.25 14.02
N SER A 430 -29.81 2.83 15.20
CA SER A 430 -30.65 3.91 15.70
C SER A 430 -29.82 5.18 15.81
N ILE A 431 -30.24 6.19 15.06
CA ILE A 431 -29.56 7.47 14.87
C ILE A 431 -30.25 8.50 15.72
N THR A 432 -29.53 9.07 16.68
CA THR A 432 -30.05 10.12 17.54
C THR A 432 -29.19 11.36 17.37
N ALA A 433 -29.75 12.43 16.79
CA ALA A 433 -29.12 13.74 16.77
C ALA A 433 -29.45 14.50 18.07
N LEU A 434 -28.45 15.15 18.68
CA LEU A 434 -28.59 15.91 19.92
C LEU A 434 -28.45 17.43 19.74
N ALA A 435 -28.05 17.87 18.54
CA ALA A 435 -27.90 19.27 18.19
C ALA A 435 -28.42 19.52 16.78
N ALA A 436 -28.74 20.76 16.43
CA ALA A 436 -28.97 21.14 15.04
C ALA A 436 -27.66 21.14 14.26
N ALA A 437 -27.71 20.82 12.97
CA ALA A 437 -26.56 20.95 12.09
C ALA A 437 -26.18 22.44 11.93
N PRO A 438 -24.90 22.82 12.11
CA PRO A 438 -24.46 24.16 11.80
C PRO A 438 -24.74 24.52 10.33
N GLU A 439 -24.97 25.80 10.05
CA GLU A 439 -25.27 26.26 8.69
C GLU A 439 -24.18 25.84 7.69
N GLY A 440 -24.60 25.31 6.54
CA GLY A 440 -23.68 24.84 5.49
C GLY A 440 -22.93 23.55 5.81
N ARG A 441 -23.30 22.83 6.88
CA ARG A 441 -22.75 21.52 7.23
C ARG A 441 -23.83 20.46 7.26
N GLU A 442 -23.43 19.24 6.97
CA GLU A 442 -24.31 18.07 7.04
C GLU A 442 -23.91 17.18 8.22
N PHE A 443 -24.90 16.52 8.82
CA PHE A 443 -24.64 15.49 9.82
C PHE A 443 -24.60 14.12 9.15
N PHE A 444 -23.66 13.31 9.59
CA PHE A 444 -23.54 11.94 9.12
C PHE A 444 -23.12 11.03 10.25
N GLY A 445 -23.27 9.73 10.05
CA GLY A 445 -22.86 8.72 11.00
C GLY A 445 -22.39 7.47 10.29
N GLN A 446 -21.62 6.65 10.99
CA GLN A 446 -21.08 5.42 10.45
C GLN A 446 -21.50 4.22 11.30
N VAL A 447 -21.73 3.12 10.61
CA VAL A 447 -21.85 1.78 11.19
C VAL A 447 -20.82 0.90 10.51
N SER A 448 -19.94 0.28 11.28
CA SER A 448 -18.95 -0.65 10.76
C SER A 448 -19.30 -2.07 11.16
N LEU A 449 -19.16 -3.03 10.24
CA LEU A 449 -19.06 -4.43 10.60
C LEU A 449 -17.61 -4.71 11.00
N VAL A 450 -17.38 -5.13 12.24
CA VAL A 450 -16.04 -5.42 12.77
C VAL A 450 -15.90 -6.88 13.18
N ASN A 451 -14.74 -7.48 12.93
CA ASN A 451 -14.43 -8.84 13.39
C ASN A 451 -14.07 -8.85 14.90
N ALA A 452 -13.79 -10.04 15.45
CA ALA A 452 -13.41 -10.20 16.86
C ALA A 452 -12.15 -9.42 17.30
N ARG A 453 -11.27 -9.02 16.38
CA ARG A 453 -10.08 -8.18 16.66
C ARG A 453 -10.34 -6.68 16.53
N GLY A 454 -11.55 -6.29 16.10
CA GLY A 454 -11.91 -4.90 15.80
C GLY A 454 -11.61 -4.48 14.37
N THR A 455 -11.15 -5.38 13.49
CA THR A 455 -10.86 -5.06 12.09
C THR A 455 -12.16 -4.83 11.33
N VAL A 456 -12.24 -3.71 10.62
CA VAL A 456 -13.40 -3.32 9.81
C VAL A 456 -13.49 -4.21 8.58
N ALA A 457 -14.61 -4.90 8.42
CA ALA A 457 -14.94 -5.69 7.24
C ALA A 457 -15.82 -4.92 6.25
N GLY A 458 -16.54 -3.91 6.69
CA GLY A 458 -17.38 -3.05 5.84
C GLY A 458 -17.96 -1.89 6.62
N VAL A 459 -18.38 -0.84 5.91
CA VAL A 459 -18.94 0.38 6.48
C VAL A 459 -20.23 0.72 5.76
N GLY A 460 -21.26 1.07 6.53
CA GLY A 460 -22.46 1.74 6.05
C GLY A 460 -22.53 3.14 6.65
N ASN A 461 -23.05 4.07 5.87
CA ASN A 461 -23.15 5.47 6.25
C ASN A 461 -24.62 5.87 6.47
N VAL A 462 -24.82 6.87 7.31
CA VAL A 462 -26.09 7.59 7.44
C VAL A 462 -25.82 9.05 7.14
N LYS A 463 -26.69 9.67 6.33
CA LYS A 463 -26.70 11.12 6.12
C LYS A 463 -27.99 11.69 6.70
N ILE A 464 -27.90 12.77 7.47
CA ILE A 464 -29.06 13.50 8.00
C ILE A 464 -29.12 14.84 7.27
N GLU A 465 -30.16 15.05 6.47
CA GLU A 465 -30.28 16.27 5.65
C GLU A 465 -30.72 17.48 6.48
N LYS A 466 -31.62 17.26 7.44
CA LYS A 466 -32.16 18.31 8.29
C LYS A 466 -32.34 17.82 9.72
N VAL A 467 -31.91 18.65 10.68
CA VAL A 467 -32.23 18.42 12.09
C VAL A 467 -33.20 19.49 12.58
N THR A 468 -34.35 19.09 13.09
CA THR A 468 -35.39 19.98 13.63
C THR A 468 -35.44 19.95 15.17
N PRO A 469 -35.76 21.08 15.83
CA PRO A 469 -35.83 21.16 17.29
C PRO A 469 -36.81 20.20 17.97
#